data_AF-A0A8W8MJI6-F1
#
_entry.id   AF-A0A8W8MJI6-F1
#
_cell.length_a   1.000
_cell.length_b   1.000
_cell.length_c   1.000
_cell.angle_alpha   90.00
_cell.angle_beta   90.00
_cell.angle_gamma   90.00
#
_symmetry.space_group_name_H-M   'P 1'
#
loop_
_entity.id
_entity.type
_entity.pdbx_description
1 polymer ?
#
loop_
_entity_poly.entity_id
_entity_poly.type
_entity_poly.pdbx_seq_one_letter_code
_entity_poly.pdbx_strand_id
1 'polypeptide(L)'
;MLPESIAQQRVLCNLCPVPVKHYISVSDLSWKPEHDCAKFFLPGTEITDHRDFELLLDVVAGKVSSDMRMIAASLSLDQDAVEQILQDRLHFFIHERNFQVLYHWRNKHRGVIDILYRALIDNDRADIVQFLKNFSRNHYKCPGVIDPGLEMTSTDIRLVSREILHEYTRLARFLRLPQQKIERIKMKFRYNINDCIMPTLDLLRNVTRQDLCNSLVYISRMDITEKLLESWT
;
A
#
# COMPACT_ATOMS: atom_id res chain seq x y z
N MET A 1 -8.15 10.03 33.31
CA MET A 1 -6.83 9.36 33.40
C MET A 1 -6.95 8.02 32.71
N LEU A 2 -6.19 7.78 31.64
CA LEU A 2 -6.16 6.46 30.99
C LEU A 2 -5.27 5.51 31.82
N PRO A 3 -5.64 4.23 31.98
CA PRO A 3 -4.82 3.25 32.70
C PRO A 3 -3.41 3.15 32.11
N GLU A 4 -2.39 3.16 32.97
CA GLU A 4 -0.95 3.17 32.61
C GLU A 4 -0.53 1.97 31.71
N SER A 5 -1.32 0.90 31.67
CA SER A 5 -1.08 -0.27 30.80
C SER A 5 -1.35 -0.02 29.31
N ILE A 6 -2.14 1.00 28.94
CA ILE A 6 -2.44 1.33 27.54
C ILE A 6 -1.35 2.22 26.93
N ALA A 7 -0.64 2.99 27.77
CA ALA A 7 0.43 3.89 27.33
C ALA A 7 1.68 3.13 26.84
N GLN A 8 1.93 1.92 27.35
CA GLN A 8 3.11 1.11 26.99
C GLN A 8 3.05 0.47 25.60
N GLN A 9 1.87 0.44 24.97
CA GLN A 9 1.69 -0.18 23.65
C GLN A 9 1.49 0.82 22.53
N ARG A 10 1.67 2.13 22.77
CA ARG A 10 1.49 3.13 21.71
C ARG A 10 2.71 4.03 21.56
N VAL A 11 3.11 4.23 20.31
CA VAL A 11 4.30 4.94 19.85
C VAL A 11 3.89 6.06 18.92
N LEU A 12 4.60 7.18 18.99
CA LEU A 12 4.31 8.34 18.18
C LEU A 12 4.49 8.01 16.68
N CYS A 13 3.45 8.17 15.85
CA CYS A 13 3.53 8.01 14.40
C CYS A 13 4.41 9.12 13.83
N ASN A 14 5.67 8.79 13.56
CA ASN A 14 6.59 9.65 12.81
C ASN A 14 6.54 9.35 11.29
N LEU A 15 5.56 8.57 10.85
CA LEU A 15 5.48 7.98 9.51
C LEU A 15 4.31 8.51 8.71
N CYS A 16 3.39 9.16 9.42
CA CYS A 16 2.20 9.74 8.86
C CYS A 16 2.57 11.13 8.32
N PRO A 17 2.15 11.49 7.10
CA PRO A 17 2.51 12.77 6.46
C PRO A 17 1.99 14.01 7.20
N VAL A 18 1.11 13.82 8.19
CA VAL A 18 0.53 14.91 8.99
C VAL A 18 1.45 15.40 10.13
N PRO A 19 1.54 16.73 10.37
CA PRO A 19 2.31 17.32 11.47
C PRO A 19 1.76 16.97 12.85
N VAL A 20 0.44 16.70 12.95
CA VAL A 20 -0.20 16.30 14.20
C VAL A 20 0.19 14.87 14.53
N LYS A 21 1.19 14.75 15.39
CA LYS A 21 1.69 13.47 15.86
C LYS A 21 0.58 12.76 16.65
N HIS A 22 0.16 11.60 16.15
CA HIS A 22 -0.74 10.70 16.88
C HIS A 22 0.00 9.45 17.29
N TYR A 23 -0.54 8.71 18.26
CA TYR A 23 0.07 7.48 18.73
C TYR A 23 -0.52 6.28 17.98
N ILE A 24 0.34 5.50 17.32
CA ILE A 24 0.04 4.19 16.70
C ILE A 24 0.43 3.07 17.67
N SER A 25 -0.07 1.85 17.49
CA SER A 25 0.32 0.74 18.38
C SER A 25 1.77 0.31 18.11
N VAL A 26 2.49 -0.18 19.12
CA VAL A 26 3.79 -0.85 18.95
C VAL A 26 3.64 -2.08 18.08
N SER A 27 2.51 -2.80 18.18
CA SER A 27 2.17 -3.86 17.24
C SER A 27 2.22 -3.35 15.81
N ASP A 28 1.71 -2.14 15.54
CA ASP A 28 1.69 -1.47 14.22
C ASP A 28 3.10 -1.12 13.71
N LEU A 29 4.10 -1.02 14.60
CA LEU A 29 5.52 -0.85 14.25
C LEU A 29 6.29 -2.17 14.11
N SER A 30 5.87 -3.21 14.81
CA SER A 30 6.54 -4.51 14.89
C SER A 30 5.50 -5.62 14.71
N TRP A 31 4.94 -5.76 13.51
CA TRP A 31 4.03 -6.87 13.25
C TRP A 31 4.86 -8.14 13.03
N LYS A 32 4.88 -8.97 14.08
CA LYS A 32 5.44 -10.32 14.13
C LYS A 32 4.81 -11.21 13.05
N PRO A 33 5.53 -12.28 12.61
CA PRO A 33 4.98 -13.29 11.73
C PRO A 33 3.69 -13.89 12.32
N GLU A 34 2.79 -14.31 11.43
CA GLU A 34 1.35 -14.64 11.56
C GLU A 34 0.91 -15.56 12.72
N HIS A 35 1.78 -15.99 13.63
CA HIS A 35 1.44 -17.01 14.63
C HIS A 35 0.73 -16.51 15.91
N ASP A 36 0.78 -15.21 16.25
CA ASP A 36 0.27 -14.75 17.58
C ASP A 36 -1.13 -14.11 17.57
N CYS A 37 -1.77 -13.90 16.41
CA CYS A 37 -3.11 -13.27 16.33
C CYS A 37 -4.29 -14.24 16.32
N ALA A 38 -4.04 -15.55 16.38
CA ALA A 38 -5.09 -16.58 16.41
C ALA A 38 -5.98 -16.57 17.67
N LYS A 39 -5.74 -15.68 18.65
CA LYS A 39 -6.46 -15.68 19.93
C LYS A 39 -7.61 -14.68 20.06
N PHE A 40 -7.83 -13.78 19.09
CA PHE A 40 -8.85 -12.72 19.23
C PHE A 40 -9.88 -12.62 18.10
N PHE A 41 -9.96 -13.57 17.16
CA PHE A 41 -10.88 -13.48 16.04
C PHE A 41 -11.89 -14.63 15.99
N LEU A 42 -13.15 -14.26 15.78
CA LEU A 42 -14.31 -15.14 15.69
C LEU A 42 -14.13 -16.20 14.58
N PRO A 43 -14.66 -17.41 14.75
CA PRO A 43 -14.63 -18.44 13.71
C PRO A 43 -15.45 -17.98 12.48
N GLY A 44 -14.81 -17.89 11.31
CA GLY A 44 -15.50 -17.64 10.03
C GLY A 44 -14.99 -16.46 9.20
N THR A 45 -14.07 -15.64 9.71
CA THR A 45 -13.39 -14.63 8.89
C THR A 45 -12.16 -15.24 8.23
N GLU A 46 -12.20 -15.39 6.90
CA GLU A 46 -11.01 -15.70 6.10
C GLU A 46 -9.90 -14.70 6.46
N ILE A 47 -8.72 -15.24 6.79
CA ILE A 47 -7.52 -14.48 7.18
C ILE A 47 -7.17 -13.55 6.02
N THR A 48 -7.56 -12.28 6.09
CA THR A 48 -7.12 -11.28 5.13
C THR A 48 -5.68 -10.91 5.49
N ASP A 49 -4.69 -11.37 4.71
CA ASP A 49 -3.28 -10.97 4.86
C ASP A 49 -3.22 -9.44 4.93
N HIS A 50 -2.71 -8.88 6.02
CA HIS A 50 -2.65 -7.42 6.21
C HIS A 50 -1.80 -6.69 5.15
N ARG A 51 -0.90 -7.40 4.45
CA ARG A 51 -0.16 -6.86 3.29
C ARG A 51 -1.06 -6.73 2.06
N ASP A 52 -2.09 -7.58 1.97
CA ASP A 52 -3.14 -7.44 0.97
C ASP A 52 -4.13 -6.31 1.34
N PHE A 53 -4.20 -5.88 2.60
CA PHE A 53 -4.96 -4.68 2.98
C PHE A 53 -4.34 -3.38 2.44
N GLU A 54 -3.02 -3.21 2.50
CA GLU A 54 -2.36 -2.02 1.90
C GLU A 54 -2.52 -2.01 0.37
N LEU A 55 -2.48 -3.19 -0.27
CA LEU A 55 -2.81 -3.32 -1.68
C LEU A 55 -4.29 -2.98 -1.96
N LEU A 56 -5.22 -3.39 -1.09
CA LEU A 56 -6.63 -3.03 -1.20
C LEU A 56 -6.82 -1.51 -1.14
N LEU A 57 -6.14 -0.83 -0.22
CA LEU A 57 -6.17 0.63 -0.16
C LEU A 57 -5.58 1.26 -1.43
N ASP A 58 -4.53 0.65 -2.02
CA ASP A 58 -3.95 1.11 -3.29
C ASP A 58 -4.96 1.04 -4.45
N VAL A 59 -5.70 -0.07 -4.50
CA VAL A 59 -6.76 -0.31 -5.49
C VAL A 59 -7.88 0.71 -5.33
N VAL A 60 -8.33 0.97 -4.10
CA VAL A 60 -9.35 2.00 -3.83
C VAL A 60 -8.84 3.36 -4.26
N ALA A 61 -7.60 3.73 -3.91
CA ALA A 61 -7.00 4.99 -4.31
C ALA A 61 -6.91 5.15 -5.84
N GLY A 62 -6.75 4.05 -6.58
CA GLY A 62 -6.77 4.06 -8.06
C GLY A 62 -8.15 4.25 -8.68
N LYS A 63 -9.22 3.98 -7.93
CA LYS A 63 -10.60 4.07 -8.39
C LYS A 63 -11.34 5.30 -7.86
N VAL A 64 -10.87 5.88 -6.75
CA VAL A 64 -11.36 7.15 -6.19
C VAL A 64 -10.54 8.27 -6.81
N SER A 65 -11.16 9.14 -7.60
CA SER A 65 -10.49 10.29 -8.22
C SER A 65 -10.71 11.57 -7.42
N SER A 66 -11.91 12.17 -7.47
CA SER A 66 -12.24 13.46 -6.86
C SER A 66 -12.84 13.39 -5.44
N ASP A 67 -13.41 12.25 -5.08
CA ASP A 67 -14.36 12.17 -3.95
C ASP A 67 -13.67 11.91 -2.62
N MET A 68 -12.34 11.91 -2.60
CA MET A 68 -11.55 11.51 -1.44
C MET A 68 -11.84 12.38 -0.21
N ARG A 69 -12.18 13.67 -0.37
CA ARG A 69 -12.56 14.53 0.77
C ARG A 69 -13.86 14.08 1.43
N MET A 70 -14.86 13.71 0.62
CA MET A 70 -16.17 13.28 1.12
C MET A 70 -16.06 11.89 1.76
N ILE A 71 -15.33 10.98 1.11
CA ILE A 71 -15.01 9.66 1.65
C ILE A 71 -14.23 9.79 2.96
N ALA A 72 -13.23 10.67 3.04
CA ALA A 72 -12.48 10.91 4.27
C ALA A 72 -13.37 11.43 5.42
N ALA A 73 -14.36 12.28 5.11
CA ALA A 73 -15.35 12.74 6.07
C ALA A 73 -16.19 11.56 6.61
N SER A 74 -16.68 10.69 5.73
CA SER A 74 -17.41 9.46 6.11
C SER A 74 -16.55 8.50 6.93
N LEU A 75 -15.23 8.51 6.71
CA LEU A 75 -14.25 7.75 7.49
C LEU A 75 -13.89 8.41 8.84
N SER A 76 -14.56 9.51 9.21
CA SER A 76 -14.32 10.26 10.46
C SER A 76 -12.88 10.78 10.60
N LEU A 77 -12.25 11.10 9.47
CA LEU A 77 -10.95 11.76 9.47
C LEU A 77 -11.07 13.25 9.80
N ASP A 78 -9.99 13.79 10.35
CA ASP A 78 -9.87 15.23 10.60
C ASP A 78 -9.63 15.96 9.28
N GLN A 79 -10.40 17.01 9.00
CA GLN A 79 -10.37 17.69 7.70
C GLN A 79 -9.06 18.45 7.47
N ASP A 80 -8.47 19.04 8.52
CA ASP A 80 -7.19 19.73 8.40
C ASP A 80 -6.07 18.74 8.07
N ALA A 81 -6.07 17.57 8.72
CA ALA A 81 -5.17 16.47 8.40
C ALA A 81 -5.34 15.99 6.95
N VAL A 82 -6.58 15.82 6.47
CA VAL A 82 -6.85 15.39 5.09
C VAL A 82 -6.37 16.43 4.09
N GLU A 83 -6.66 17.71 4.31
CA GLU A 83 -6.27 18.77 3.38
C GLU A 83 -4.75 18.92 3.31
N GLN A 84 -4.04 18.77 4.43
CA GLN A 84 -2.58 18.74 4.42
C GLN A 84 -2.02 17.62 3.55
N ILE A 85 -2.60 16.42 3.60
CA ILE A 85 -2.19 15.28 2.75
C ILE A 85 -2.50 15.57 1.28
N LEU A 86 -3.69 16.12 0.99
CA LEU A 86 -4.12 16.39 -0.39
C LEU A 86 -3.38 17.57 -1.03
N GLN A 87 -2.88 18.52 -0.24
CA GLN A 87 -2.07 19.66 -0.69
C GLN A 87 -0.57 19.36 -0.70
N ASP A 88 -0.14 18.25 -0.10
CA ASP A 88 1.26 17.89 -0.02
C ASP A 88 1.87 17.69 -1.42
N ARG A 89 2.87 18.52 -1.72
CA ARG A 89 3.61 18.49 -2.99
C ARG A 89 4.59 17.32 -3.07
N LEU A 90 4.88 16.65 -1.95
CA LEU A 90 5.73 15.46 -1.91
C LEU A 90 5.06 14.24 -2.55
N HIS A 91 3.72 14.24 -2.61
CA HIS A 91 2.93 13.24 -3.31
C HIS A 91 2.47 13.80 -4.66
N PHE A 92 3.22 13.45 -5.71
CA PHE A 92 3.10 14.07 -7.04
C PHE A 92 1.78 13.77 -7.77
N PHE A 93 1.12 12.65 -7.45
CA PHE A 93 -0.07 12.18 -8.16
C PHE A 93 -1.25 12.02 -7.21
N ILE A 94 -2.45 12.26 -7.75
CA ILE A 94 -3.72 12.18 -7.02
C ILE A 94 -3.92 10.80 -6.38
N HIS A 95 -3.51 9.75 -7.09
CA HIS A 95 -3.54 8.37 -6.61
C HIS A 95 -2.75 8.20 -5.31
N GLU A 96 -1.50 8.64 -5.26
CA GLU A 96 -0.66 8.49 -4.07
C GLU A 96 -1.24 9.32 -2.91
N ARG A 97 -1.76 10.52 -3.17
CA ARG A 97 -2.44 11.33 -2.14
C ARG A 97 -3.66 10.63 -1.57
N ASN A 98 -4.52 10.07 -2.43
CA ASN A 98 -5.71 9.32 -2.01
C ASN A 98 -5.31 8.09 -1.19
N PHE A 99 -4.26 7.38 -1.61
CA PHE A 99 -3.73 6.28 -0.82
C PHE A 99 -3.25 6.73 0.56
N GLN A 100 -2.55 7.87 0.67
CA GLN A 100 -2.06 8.38 1.95
C GLN A 100 -3.19 8.78 2.89
N VAL A 101 -4.30 9.33 2.37
CA VAL A 101 -5.51 9.59 3.17
C VAL A 101 -6.09 8.28 3.71
N LEU A 102 -6.24 7.26 2.86
CA LEU A 102 -6.74 5.94 3.27
C LEU A 102 -5.80 5.24 4.26
N TYR A 103 -4.49 5.34 4.04
CA TYR A 103 -3.47 4.79 4.92
C TYR A 103 -3.46 5.51 6.28
N HIS A 104 -3.66 6.84 6.29
CA HIS A 104 -3.84 7.60 7.52
C HIS A 104 -5.07 7.13 8.31
N TRP A 105 -6.21 6.95 7.63
CA TRP A 105 -7.41 6.38 8.26
C TRP A 105 -7.16 5.00 8.85
N ARG A 106 -6.54 4.09 8.09
CA ARG A 106 -6.20 2.75 8.55
C ARG A 106 -5.40 2.81 9.86
N ASN A 107 -4.39 3.65 9.93
CA ASN A 107 -3.52 3.77 11.11
C ASN A 107 -4.23 4.41 12.30
N LYS A 108 -5.08 5.42 12.06
CA LYS A 108 -5.81 6.13 13.11
C LYS A 108 -6.92 5.28 13.73
N HIS A 109 -7.63 4.49 12.92
CA HIS A 109 -8.85 3.77 13.32
C HIS A 109 -8.73 2.24 13.28
N ARG A 110 -7.52 1.69 13.09
CA ARG A 110 -7.28 0.24 12.92
C ARG A 110 -8.04 -0.39 11.74
N GLY A 111 -8.34 0.42 10.71
CA GLY A 111 -8.76 0.01 9.36
C GLY A 111 -9.74 -1.16 9.26
N VAL A 112 -10.98 -1.01 9.74
CA VAL A 112 -12.02 -2.04 9.57
C VAL A 112 -12.65 -1.93 8.18
N ILE A 113 -12.58 -2.99 7.37
CA ILE A 113 -13.01 -2.98 5.97
C ILE A 113 -14.49 -2.59 5.79
N ASP A 114 -15.37 -3.01 6.71
CA ASP A 114 -16.80 -2.67 6.65
C ASP A 114 -17.09 -1.17 6.80
N ILE A 115 -16.21 -0.45 7.50
CA ILE A 115 -16.30 1.01 7.62
C ILE A 115 -15.90 1.64 6.29
N LEU A 116 -14.86 1.13 5.64
CA LEU A 116 -14.48 1.57 4.30
C LEU A 116 -15.59 1.29 3.28
N TYR A 117 -16.22 0.12 3.32
CA TYR A 117 -17.33 -0.21 2.41
C TYR A 117 -18.53 0.70 2.61
N ARG A 118 -18.90 0.99 3.87
CA ARG A 118 -19.97 1.96 4.15
C ARG A 118 -19.61 3.35 3.63
N ALA A 119 -18.41 3.84 3.94
CA ALA A 119 -17.95 5.13 3.44
C ALA A 119 -17.94 5.22 1.90
N LEU A 120 -17.57 4.14 1.20
CA LEU A 120 -17.65 4.08 -0.26
C LEU A 120 -19.10 4.11 -0.75
N ILE A 121 -20.00 3.32 -0.15
CA ILE A 121 -21.43 3.28 -0.53
C ILE A 121 -22.11 4.63 -0.29
N ASP A 122 -21.84 5.26 0.86
CA ASP A 122 -22.41 6.58 1.22
C ASP A 122 -21.97 7.70 0.26
N ASN A 123 -20.93 7.45 -0.54
CA ASN A 123 -20.39 8.37 -1.55
C ASN A 123 -20.60 7.83 -2.98
N ASP A 124 -21.65 7.03 -3.20
CA ASP A 124 -22.05 6.49 -4.51
C ASP A 124 -20.98 5.60 -5.19
N ARG A 125 -20.05 5.03 -4.41
CA ARG A 125 -18.98 4.15 -4.89
C ARG A 125 -19.22 2.67 -4.63
N ALA A 126 -20.48 2.24 -4.76
CA ALA A 126 -20.85 0.83 -4.68
C ALA A 126 -20.16 -0.03 -5.77
N ASP A 127 -19.78 0.58 -6.90
CA ASP A 127 -18.96 -0.02 -7.95
C ASP A 127 -17.60 -0.53 -7.42
N ILE A 128 -16.94 0.27 -6.59
CA ILE A 128 -15.66 -0.10 -5.97
C ILE A 128 -15.89 -1.26 -5.00
N VAL A 129 -16.92 -1.19 -4.15
CA VAL A 129 -17.21 -2.26 -3.18
C VAL A 129 -17.47 -3.59 -3.89
N GLN A 130 -18.23 -3.59 -4.98
CA GLN A 130 -18.49 -4.79 -5.76
C GLN A 130 -17.21 -5.36 -6.39
N PHE A 131 -16.31 -4.49 -6.86
CA PHE A 131 -14.99 -4.90 -7.32
C PHE A 131 -14.16 -5.53 -6.20
N LEU A 132 -14.14 -4.93 -5.01
CA LEU A 132 -13.35 -5.38 -3.87
C LEU A 132 -13.80 -6.72 -3.29
N LYS A 133 -15.10 -7.03 -3.32
CA LYS A 133 -15.63 -8.32 -2.87
C LYS A 133 -15.02 -9.51 -3.62
N ASN A 134 -14.67 -9.31 -4.88
CA ASN A 134 -14.04 -10.33 -5.72
C ASN A 134 -12.54 -10.06 -5.91
N PHE A 135 -11.96 -9.08 -5.24
CA PHE A 135 -10.57 -8.71 -5.50
C PHE A 135 -9.63 -9.83 -5.09
N SER A 136 -8.80 -10.26 -6.04
CA SER A 136 -7.66 -11.11 -5.78
C SER A 136 -6.46 -10.56 -6.53
N ARG A 137 -5.31 -10.54 -5.86
CA ARG A 137 -4.00 -10.29 -6.49
C ARG A 137 -3.77 -11.19 -7.71
N ASN A 138 -4.29 -12.41 -7.66
CA ASN A 138 -4.17 -13.40 -8.73
C ASN A 138 -4.92 -13.03 -10.02
N HIS A 139 -5.71 -11.95 -10.02
CA HIS A 139 -6.32 -11.40 -11.23
C HIS A 139 -5.31 -10.71 -12.14
N TYR A 140 -4.17 -10.27 -11.61
CA TYR A 140 -3.11 -9.63 -12.37
C TYR A 140 -2.08 -10.70 -12.72
N LYS A 141 -2.23 -11.28 -13.92
CA LYS A 141 -1.30 -12.29 -14.44
C LYS A 141 -0.62 -11.76 -15.69
N CYS A 142 0.70 -11.79 -15.69
CA CYS A 142 1.47 -11.59 -16.90
C CYS A 142 1.14 -12.70 -17.90
N PRO A 143 0.79 -12.37 -19.15
CA PRO A 143 0.64 -13.37 -20.19
C PRO A 143 2.00 -14.02 -20.49
N GLY A 144 1.96 -15.28 -20.95
CA GLY A 144 3.15 -16.05 -21.31
C GLY A 144 3.57 -17.07 -20.24
N VAL A 145 4.68 -17.76 -20.51
CA VAL A 145 5.26 -18.78 -19.62
C VAL A 145 6.53 -18.21 -19.02
N ILE A 146 6.47 -17.84 -17.74
CA ILE A 146 7.64 -17.51 -16.93
C ILE A 146 7.79 -18.66 -15.93
N ASP A 147 9.00 -19.19 -15.80
CA ASP A 147 9.27 -20.23 -14.80
C ASP A 147 8.99 -19.66 -13.39
N PRO A 148 8.02 -20.22 -12.66
CA PRO A 148 7.62 -19.71 -11.34
C PRO A 148 8.72 -19.86 -10.28
N GLY A 149 9.76 -20.67 -10.53
CA GLY A 149 10.89 -20.86 -9.62
C GLY A 149 11.99 -19.80 -9.75
N LEU A 150 11.98 -18.96 -10.78
CA LEU A 150 13.02 -17.97 -10.99
C LEU A 150 12.84 -16.75 -10.08
N GLU A 151 13.80 -16.56 -9.18
CA GLU A 151 13.87 -15.39 -8.32
C GLU A 151 14.21 -14.12 -9.11
N MET A 152 13.67 -13.00 -8.64
CA MET A 152 14.03 -11.68 -9.15
C MET A 152 15.49 -11.37 -8.85
N THR A 153 16.23 -10.91 -9.86
CA THR A 153 17.66 -10.58 -9.77
C THR A 153 17.90 -9.07 -9.68
N SER A 154 19.12 -8.68 -9.30
CA SER A 154 19.53 -7.26 -9.32
C SER A 154 19.56 -6.65 -10.73
N THR A 155 19.70 -7.47 -11.77
CA THR A 155 19.59 -7.02 -13.17
C THR A 155 18.14 -6.66 -13.51
N ASP A 156 17.18 -7.49 -13.07
CA ASP A 156 15.74 -7.22 -13.24
C ASP A 156 15.35 -5.92 -12.53
N ILE A 157 15.79 -5.75 -11.27
CA ILE A 157 15.55 -4.52 -10.49
C ILE A 157 16.12 -3.29 -11.22
N ARG A 158 17.36 -3.36 -11.74
CA ARG A 158 17.98 -2.25 -12.46
C ARG A 158 17.24 -1.88 -13.73
N LEU A 159 16.73 -2.85 -14.46
CA LEU A 159 15.93 -2.59 -15.66
C LEU A 159 14.63 -1.87 -15.31
N VAL A 160 13.85 -2.43 -14.36
CA VAL A 160 12.60 -1.81 -13.89
C VAL A 160 12.85 -0.40 -13.35
N SER A 161 13.90 -0.23 -12.55
CA SER A 161 14.17 1.04 -11.88
C SER A 161 14.44 2.21 -12.82
N ARG A 162 14.90 1.95 -14.05
CA ARG A 162 15.17 2.98 -15.05
C ARG A 162 13.91 3.60 -15.64
N GLU A 163 12.79 2.89 -15.59
CA GLU A 163 11.59 3.25 -16.35
C GLU A 163 10.32 3.35 -15.51
N ILE A 164 10.32 2.77 -14.30
CA ILE A 164 9.13 2.66 -13.45
C ILE A 164 8.63 3.99 -12.89
N LEU A 165 9.50 5.02 -12.84
CA LEU A 165 9.18 6.37 -12.35
C LEU A 165 8.37 6.34 -11.05
N HIS A 166 7.22 7.01 -11.00
CA HIS A 166 6.47 7.29 -9.77
C HIS A 166 5.62 6.10 -9.31
N GLU A 167 5.43 5.11 -10.19
CA GLU A 167 4.64 3.92 -9.98
C GLU A 167 5.36 2.87 -9.10
N TYR A 168 6.64 3.11 -8.75
CA TYR A 168 7.42 2.19 -7.92
C TYR A 168 6.79 1.93 -6.55
N THR A 169 6.08 2.90 -5.95
CA THR A 169 5.41 2.71 -4.66
C THR A 169 4.25 1.73 -4.76
N ARG A 170 3.52 1.77 -5.87
CA ARG A 170 2.42 0.83 -6.19
C ARG A 170 2.95 -0.55 -6.47
N LEU A 171 4.02 -0.64 -7.27
CA LEU A 171 4.72 -1.90 -7.54
C LEU A 171 5.22 -2.55 -6.25
N ALA A 172 5.87 -1.78 -5.37
CA ALA A 172 6.39 -2.27 -4.10
C ALA A 172 5.26 -2.75 -3.16
N ARG A 173 4.15 -2.01 -3.07
CA ARG A 173 2.97 -2.42 -2.28
C ARG A 173 2.30 -3.66 -2.85
N PHE A 174 2.18 -3.76 -4.18
CA PHE A 174 1.76 -4.98 -4.82
C PHE A 174 2.67 -6.11 -4.37
N LEU A 175 3.99 -5.98 -4.45
CA LEU A 175 4.96 -6.98 -3.99
C LEU A 175 5.10 -7.10 -2.46
N ARG A 176 4.10 -6.65 -1.69
CA ARG A 176 3.98 -6.81 -0.24
C ARG A 176 5.07 -6.11 0.58
N LEU A 177 5.72 -5.08 0.03
CA LEU A 177 6.58 -4.20 0.81
C LEU A 177 5.69 -3.24 1.64
N PRO A 178 5.80 -3.25 2.99
CA PRO A 178 4.99 -2.39 3.82
C PRO A 178 5.23 -0.90 3.53
N GLN A 179 4.15 -0.11 3.47
CA GLN A 179 4.21 1.33 3.18
C GLN A 179 5.17 2.07 4.10
N GLN A 180 5.23 1.69 5.37
CA GLN A 180 6.18 2.26 6.33
C GLN A 180 7.64 2.18 5.85
N LYS A 181 8.05 1.07 5.24
CA LYS A 181 9.42 0.91 4.73
C LYS A 181 9.66 1.82 3.52
N ILE A 182 8.65 1.96 2.65
CA ILE A 182 8.67 2.87 1.51
C ILE A 182 8.84 4.32 1.99
N GLU A 183 8.04 4.77 2.97
CA GLU A 183 8.15 6.14 3.51
C GLU A 183 9.49 6.42 4.17
N ARG A 184 10.07 5.45 4.90
CA ARG A 184 11.41 5.61 5.48
C ARG A 184 12.48 5.85 4.41
N ILE A 185 12.38 5.19 3.27
CA ILE A 185 13.28 5.41 2.13
C ILE A 185 13.04 6.80 1.54
N LYS A 186 11.78 7.16 1.29
CA LYS A 186 11.42 8.50 0.79
C LYS A 186 11.97 9.61 1.67
N MET A 187 11.81 9.50 2.99
CA MET A 187 12.37 10.45 3.95
C MET A 187 13.91 10.48 3.91
N LYS A 188 14.56 9.31 3.87
CA LYS A 188 16.03 9.20 3.80
C LYS A 188 16.61 9.92 2.57
N PHE A 189 15.94 9.83 1.43
CA PHE A 189 16.38 10.42 0.17
C PHE A 189 15.62 11.71 -0.18
N ARG A 190 15.02 12.38 0.82
CA ARG A 190 14.32 13.67 0.67
C ARG A 190 13.31 13.68 -0.49
N TYR A 191 12.62 12.56 -0.69
CA TYR A 191 11.61 12.37 -1.73
C TYR A 191 12.15 12.52 -3.17
N ASN A 192 13.47 12.44 -3.38
CA ASN A 192 14.03 12.33 -4.73
C ASN A 192 13.70 10.94 -5.29
N ILE A 193 12.85 10.92 -6.30
CA ILE A 193 12.35 9.69 -6.91
C ILE A 193 13.47 8.76 -7.41
N ASN A 194 14.44 9.30 -8.14
CA ASN A 194 15.50 8.50 -8.75
C ASN A 194 16.36 7.82 -7.68
N ASP A 195 16.55 8.48 -6.55
CA ASP A 195 17.29 7.95 -5.41
C ASP A 195 16.45 7.00 -4.54
N CYS A 196 15.12 7.03 -4.65
CA CYS A 196 14.21 6.19 -3.86
C CYS A 196 13.92 4.84 -4.51
N ILE A 197 13.84 4.75 -5.85
CA ILE A 197 13.35 3.56 -6.55
C ILE A 197 14.20 2.33 -6.24
N MET A 198 15.49 2.37 -6.58
CA MET A 198 16.42 1.24 -6.40
C MET A 198 16.44 0.74 -4.94
N PRO A 199 16.67 1.61 -3.92
CA PRO A 199 16.64 1.17 -2.52
C PRO A 199 15.31 0.59 -2.07
N THR A 200 14.19 1.01 -2.66
CA THR A 200 12.87 0.44 -2.35
C THR A 200 12.74 -0.97 -2.91
N LEU A 201 13.12 -1.17 -4.17
CA LEU A 201 13.02 -2.48 -4.81
C LEU A 201 14.03 -3.49 -4.26
N ASP A 202 15.21 -3.04 -3.84
CA ASP A 202 16.22 -3.88 -3.18
C ASP A 202 15.78 -4.44 -1.80
N LEU A 203 14.74 -3.86 -1.18
CA LEU A 203 14.17 -4.39 0.08
C LEU A 203 13.21 -5.57 -0.14
N LEU A 204 12.82 -5.85 -1.38
CA LEU A 204 11.94 -6.96 -1.72
C LEU A 204 12.67 -8.29 -1.46
N ARG A 205 11.98 -9.24 -0.84
CA ARG A 205 12.51 -10.56 -0.48
C ARG A 205 11.53 -11.63 -0.95
N ASN A 206 12.05 -12.76 -1.42
CA ASN A 206 11.27 -13.91 -1.88
C ASN A 206 10.25 -13.51 -2.96
N VAL A 207 10.69 -12.69 -3.92
CA VAL A 207 9.88 -12.24 -5.06
C VAL A 207 10.38 -12.95 -6.30
N THR A 208 9.48 -13.61 -7.01
CA THR A 208 9.79 -14.27 -8.27
C THR A 208 9.72 -13.28 -9.44
N ARG A 209 10.29 -13.66 -10.58
CA ARG A 209 10.12 -12.94 -11.85
C ARG A 209 8.65 -12.87 -12.26
N GLN A 210 7.87 -13.92 -12.00
CA GLN A 210 6.43 -13.92 -12.25
C GLN A 210 5.70 -12.88 -11.37
N ASP A 211 6.04 -12.78 -10.09
CA ASP A 211 5.47 -11.76 -9.20
C ASP A 211 5.79 -10.35 -9.69
N LEU A 212 7.03 -10.11 -10.12
CA LEU A 212 7.45 -8.84 -10.70
C LEU A 212 6.62 -8.49 -11.94
N CYS A 213 6.48 -9.41 -12.90
CA CYS A 213 5.66 -9.17 -14.08
C CYS A 213 4.17 -8.99 -13.76
N ASN A 214 3.61 -9.75 -12.82
CA ASN A 214 2.24 -9.55 -12.33
C ASN A 214 2.04 -8.16 -11.73
N SER A 215 3.04 -7.66 -10.99
CA SER A 215 3.01 -6.31 -10.42
C SER A 215 3.07 -5.21 -11.49
N LEU A 216 3.78 -5.45 -12.59
CA LEU A 216 3.84 -4.55 -13.73
C LEU A 216 2.53 -4.52 -14.51
N VAL A 217 1.87 -5.67 -14.67
CA VAL A 217 0.49 -5.74 -15.20
C VAL A 217 -0.47 -4.94 -14.33
N TYR A 218 -0.35 -5.06 -13.01
CA TYR A 218 -1.18 -4.33 -12.04
C TYR A 218 -1.11 -2.80 -12.19
N ILE A 219 0.08 -2.27 -12.46
CA ILE A 219 0.28 -0.83 -12.68
C ILE A 219 0.21 -0.42 -14.16
N SER A 220 -0.22 -1.33 -15.04
CA SER A 220 -0.33 -1.11 -16.49
C SER A 220 0.98 -0.77 -17.19
N ARG A 221 2.10 -1.36 -16.76
CA ARG A 221 3.45 -1.20 -17.35
C ARG A 221 3.89 -2.44 -18.13
N MET A 222 3.11 -2.78 -19.15
CA MET A 222 3.43 -3.89 -20.07
C MET A 222 4.70 -3.62 -20.89
N ASP A 223 5.01 -2.34 -21.14
CA ASP A 223 6.25 -1.89 -21.80
C ASP A 223 7.52 -2.36 -21.07
N ILE A 224 7.54 -2.28 -19.74
CA ILE A 224 8.66 -2.80 -18.93
C ILE A 224 8.65 -4.34 -18.92
N THR A 225 7.45 -4.92 -18.90
CA THR A 225 7.27 -6.39 -18.87
C THR A 225 7.88 -7.03 -20.12
N GLU A 226 7.62 -6.48 -21.30
CA GLU A 226 8.17 -6.94 -22.58
C GLU A 226 9.71 -6.89 -22.58
N LYS A 227 10.30 -5.78 -22.11
CA LYS A 227 11.77 -5.65 -21.99
C LYS A 227 12.39 -6.66 -21.03
N LEU A 228 11.72 -6.98 -19.93
CA LEU A 228 12.18 -8.02 -19.01
C LEU A 228 12.17 -9.39 -19.69
N LEU A 229 11.08 -9.72 -20.38
CA LEU A 229 10.96 -10.99 -21.11
C LEU A 229 12.04 -11.13 -22.19
N GLU A 230 12.28 -10.08 -22.97
CA GLU A 230 13.37 -10.03 -23.97
C GLU A 230 14.76 -10.19 -23.33
N SER A 231 14.96 -9.70 -22.11
CA SER A 231 16.25 -9.80 -21.41
C SER A 231 16.54 -11.20 -20.84
N TRP A 232 15.53 -12.07 -20.79
CA TRP A 232 15.63 -13.43 -20.23
C TRP A 232 15.76 -14.52 -21.29
N THR A 233 15.46 -14.19 -22.54
CA THR A 233 15.72 -15.02 -23.73
C THR A 233 17.15 -14.91 -24.20
#